data_AF-A0A7W6XIX9-F1
#
_entry.id   AF-A0A7W6XIX9-F1
#
_cell.length_a   1.000
_cell.length_b   1.000
_cell.length_c   1.000
_cell.angle_alpha   90.00
_cell.angle_beta   90.00
_cell.angle_gamma   90.00
#
_symmetry.space_group_name_H-M   'P 1'
#
loop_
_entity.id
_entity.type
_entity.pdbx_description
1 polymer ?
#
loop_
_entity_poly.entity_id
_entity_poly.type
_entity_poly.pdbx_seq_one_letter_code
_entity_poly.pdbx_strand_id
1 'polypeptide(L)' 'MTYIDPENCIDCGGCAPACPVGAIEPDYRLAADKKFWIDVNRKRAAETPVISARLVPLPGADARRLALGR' A
#
# COMPACT_ATOMS: atom_id res chain seq x y z
N MET A 1 1.76 7.92 4.77
CA MET A 1 1.03 6.83 4.09
C MET A 1 1.47 6.82 2.63
N THR A 2 1.57 5.65 2.01
CA THR A 2 2.06 5.49 0.64
C THR A 2 0.93 4.92 -0.22
N TYR A 3 0.85 5.35 -1.48
CA TYR A 3 -0.21 5.00 -2.40
C TYR A 3 0.39 4.39 -3.67
N ILE A 4 -0.29 3.41 -4.25
CA ILE A 4 0.10 2.80 -5.52
C ILE A 4 -0.64 3.54 -6.64
N ASP A 5 0.12 4.05 -7.61
CA ASP A 5 -0.46 4.65 -8.82
C ASP A 5 -0.95 3.54 -9.77
N PRO A 6 -2.27 3.42 -10.01
CA PRO A 6 -2.80 2.38 -10.92
C PRO A 6 -2.43 2.61 -12.38
N GLU A 7 -2.10 3.83 -12.81
CA GLU A 7 -1.73 4.11 -14.21
C GLU A 7 -0.29 3.66 -14.52
N ASN A 8 0.57 3.62 -13.50
CA ASN A 8 1.96 3.17 -13.60
C ASN A 8 2.19 1.74 -13.08
N CYS A 9 1.21 1.17 -12.35
CA CYS A 9 1.27 -0.21 -11.90
C CYS A 9 1.12 -1.17 -13.09
N ILE A 10 2.03 -2.14 -13.17
CA ILE A 10 2.02 -3.18 -14.22
C ILE A 10 1.61 -4.56 -13.68
N ASP A 11 1.01 -4.60 -12.50
CA ASP A 11 0.52 -5.82 -11.84
C ASP A 11 1.56 -6.93 -11.62
N CYS A 12 2.84 -6.56 -11.44
CA CYS A 12 3.92 -7.54 -11.24
C CYS A 12 3.86 -8.28 -9.89
N GLY A 13 3.10 -7.75 -8.91
CA GLY A 13 2.87 -8.38 -7.60
C GLY A 13 4.06 -8.38 -6.62
N GLY A 14 5.24 -7.88 -7.00
CA GLY A 14 6.45 -7.94 -6.16
C GLY A 14 6.36 -7.16 -4.84
N CYS A 15 5.52 -6.13 -4.76
CA CYS A 15 5.33 -5.32 -3.56
C CYS A 15 4.48 -6.01 -2.48
N ALA A 16 3.55 -6.90 -2.86
CA ALA A 16 2.63 -7.55 -1.93
C ALA A 16 3.34 -8.36 -0.82
N PRO A 17 4.27 -9.29 -1.13
CA PRO A 17 5.00 -10.04 -0.09
C PRO A 17 5.99 -9.18 0.70
N ALA A 18 6.43 -8.04 0.15
CA ALA A 18 7.38 -7.16 0.81
C ALA A 18 6.74 -6.28 1.90
N CYS A 19 5.41 -6.12 1.91
CA CYS A 19 4.72 -5.28 2.88
C CYS A 19 4.72 -5.92 4.28
N PRO A 20 5.38 -5.30 5.29
CA PRO A 20 5.53 -5.91 6.62
C PRO A 20 4.19 -6.05 7.37
N VAL A 21 3.17 -5.28 6.97
CA VAL A 21 1.82 -5.32 7.58
C VAL A 21 0.78 -6.00 6.68
N GLY A 22 1.20 -6.52 5.53
CA GLY A 22 0.31 -7.22 4.59
C GLY A 22 -0.84 -6.37 4.05
N ALA A 23 -0.61 -5.07 3.82
CA ALA A 23 -1.66 -4.13 3.41
C ALA A 23 -1.89 -4.06 1.88
N ILE A 24 -1.01 -4.66 1.08
CA ILE A 24 -1.05 -4.58 -0.38
C ILE A 24 -1.71 -5.84 -0.94
N GLU A 25 -2.79 -5.66 -1.68
CA GLU A 25 -3.56 -6.71 -2.35
C GLU A 25 -3.95 -6.21 -3.76
N PRO A 26 -4.04 -7.09 -4.78
CA PRO A 26 -4.56 -6.69 -6.09
C PRO A 26 -6.06 -6.38 -5.99
N ASP A 27 -6.51 -5.46 -6.83
CA ASP A 27 -7.86 -4.91 -6.83
C ASP A 27 -8.97 -5.98 -6.91
N TYR A 28 -8.78 -7.02 -7.72
CA TYR A 28 -9.72 -8.12 -7.89
C TYR A 28 -9.81 -9.06 -6.67
N ARG A 29 -8.88 -8.97 -5.70
CA ARG A 29 -8.94 -9.71 -4.43
C ARG A 29 -9.46 -8.88 -3.26
N LEU A 30 -9.67 -7.57 -3.45
CA LEU A 30 -10.18 -6.73 -2.37
C LEU A 30 -11.60 -7.13 -1.98
N ALA A 31 -11.81 -7.32 -0.67
CA ALA A 31 -13.12 -7.43 -0.08
C ALA A 31 -13.97 -6.17 -0.38
N ALA A 32 -15.30 -6.32 -0.40
CA ALA A 32 -16.21 -5.25 -0.80
C ALA A 32 -16.04 -3.97 0.04
N ASP A 33 -15.81 -4.14 1.34
CA ASP A 33 -15.57 -3.05 2.29
C ASP A 33 -14.23 -2.34 2.07
N LYS A 34 -13.31 -2.91 1.29
CA LYS A 34 -12.00 -2.31 0.95
C LYS A 34 -11.94 -1.70 -0.44
N LYS A 35 -12.94 -1.90 -1.31
CA LYS A 35 -12.89 -1.43 -2.71
C LYS A 35 -12.74 0.08 -2.85
N PHE A 36 -13.19 0.87 -1.87
CA PHE A 36 -13.00 2.33 -1.88
C PHE A 36 -11.52 2.74 -1.90
N TRP A 37 -10.60 1.87 -1.46
CA TRP A 37 -9.17 2.16 -1.51
C TRP A 37 -8.61 2.29 -2.92
N ILE A 38 -9.29 1.75 -3.94
CA ILE A 38 -8.88 1.90 -5.35
C ILE A 38 -8.88 3.38 -5.74
N ASP A 39 -9.97 4.10 -5.44
CA ASP A 39 -10.09 5.52 -5.75
C ASP A 39 -9.18 6.39 -4.88
N VAL A 40 -9.00 6.00 -3.61
CA VAL A 40 -8.05 6.68 -2.71
C VAL A 40 -6.62 6.57 -3.25
N ASN A 41 -6.20 5.39 -3.68
CA ASN A 41 -4.86 5.19 -4.24
C ASN A 41 -4.67 6.02 -5.52
N ARG A 42 -5.62 5.95 -6.46
CA ARG A 42 -5.61 6.74 -7.70
C ARG A 42 -5.47 8.24 -7.42
N LYS A 43 -6.35 8.79 -6.57
CA LYS A 43 -6.34 10.22 -6.25
C LYS A 43 -5.07 10.64 -5.54
N ARG A 44 -4.67 9.90 -4.51
CA ARG A 44 -3.53 10.29 -3.67
C ARG A 44 -2.19 10.12 -4.38
N ALA A 45 -2.05 9.11 -5.24
CA ALA A 45 -0.83 8.95 -6.04
C ALA A 45 -0.59 10.16 -6.97
N ALA A 46 -1.64 10.73 -7.56
CA ALA A 46 -1.54 11.93 -8.38
C ALA A 46 -1.25 13.23 -7.57
N GLU A 47 -1.61 13.26 -6.28
CA GLU A 47 -1.44 14.43 -5.41
C GLU A 47 -0.16 14.40 -4.56
N THR A 48 0.57 13.27 -4.52
CA THR A 48 1.71 13.08 -3.61
C THR A 48 3.02 12.88 -4.37
N PRO A 49 4.17 13.27 -3.78
CA PRO A 49 5.46 13.08 -4.43
C PRO A 49 5.80 11.60 -4.59
N VAL A 50 6.48 11.27 -5.69
CA VAL A 50 6.97 9.91 -5.97
C VAL A 50 8.06 9.54 -4.96
N ILE A 51 7.92 8.36 -4.37
CA ILE A 51 8.93 7.76 -3.49
C ILE A 51 9.71 6.70 -4.30
N SER A 52 10.96 6.99 -4.63
CA SER A 52 11.84 6.10 -5.41
C SER A 52 12.88 5.35 -4.55
N ALA A 53 12.91 5.60 -3.24
CA ALA A 53 13.83 4.98 -2.29
C ALA A 53 13.12 4.60 -0.99
N ARG A 54 13.67 3.62 -0.27
CA ARG A 54 13.14 3.18 1.02
C ARG A 54 13.24 4.31 2.05
N LEU A 55 12.11 4.64 2.67
CA LEU A 55 12.06 5.56 3.81
C LEU A 55 12.12 4.80 5.14
N VAL A 56 12.49 5.51 6.20
CA VAL A 56 12.41 4.99 7.56
C VAL A 56 10.92 4.80 7.93
N PRO A 57 10.53 3.66 8.52
CA PRO A 57 9.17 3.48 9.03
C PRO A 57 8.78 4.58 10.02
N LEU A 58 7.49 4.94 10.06
CA LEU A 58 6.98 5.93 11.00
C LEU A 58 7.15 5.46 12.46
N PRO A 59 7.25 6.39 13.43
CA PRO A 59 7.18 6.04 14.84
C PRO A 59 5.97 5.15 15.15
N GLY A 60 6.18 4.06 15.89
CA GLY A 60 5.13 3.08 16.23
C GLY A 60 4.83 2.03 15.17
N ALA A 61 5.53 2.02 14.01
CA ALA A 61 5.32 1.03 12.97
C ALA A 61 5.55 -0.41 13.45
N ASP A 62 6.57 -0.66 14.26
CA ASP A 62 6.84 -2.00 14.80
C ASP A 62 5.74 -2.47 15.75
N ALA A 63 5.24 -1.59 16.61
CA ALA A 63 4.11 -1.90 17.48
C ALA A 63 2.84 -2.25 16.67
N ARG A 64 2.58 -1.51 15.58
CA ARG A 64 1.48 -1.81 14.66
C ARG A 64 1.66 -3.16 13.96
N ARG A 65 2.88 -3.46 13.50
CA ARG A 65 3.22 -4.74 12.87
C ARG A 65 2.93 -5.91 13.81
N LEU A 66 3.43 -5.84 15.05
CA LEU A 66 3.18 -6.82 16.10
C LEU A 66 1.69 -6.98 16.42
N ALA A 67 0.95 -5.87 16.51
CA ALA A 67 -0.50 -5.90 16.77
C ALA A 67 -1.32 -6.55 15.64
N LEU A 68 -0.74 -6.67 14.44
CA LEU A 68 -1.33 -7.37 13.29
C LEU A 68 -0.87 -8.84 13.19
N GLY A 69 -0.07 -9.33 14.14
CA GLY A 69 0.50 -10.67 14.11
C GLY A 69 1.55 -10.87 13.01
N ARG A 70 2.29 -9.80 12.67
CA ARG A 70 3.35 -9.81 11.65
C ARG A 70 4.69 -9.34 12.20
#